data_AF-A0AA39C7Q4-F1
#
_entry.id   AF-A0AA39C7Q4-F1
#
_cell.length_a   1.000
_cell.length_b   1.000
_cell.length_c   1.000
_cell.angle_alpha   90.00
_cell.angle_beta   90.00
_cell.angle_gamma   90.00
#
_symmetry.space_group_name_H-M   'P 1'
#
loop_
_entity.id
_entity.type
_entity.pdbx_description
1 polymer ?
#
loop_
_entity_poly.entity_id
_entity_poly.type
_entity_poly.pdbx_seq_one_letter_code
_entity_poly.pdbx_strand_id
1 'polypeptide(L)'
;MAKTKKKQTREERLEKKREAERLRYQRIKCDPGKNEQLKEKEKLKYQRKKENGRIKSINDMTEREQRTIRKIWREKTKKHRDHLKLQSIANSPMTPPSSNNDAHSLVIEAENNVALAAKKRSENQRKSRNRLLKKQKDEIERLRNKVKKFQKKLRRVEKQKMTPNSKVVDLMKNNNEEKVEEVKKKLLFSEVVQSQLKKNIELIKNDEEMQIFKKVLSGDIVKKYKVLDQINVKPLTRSPTTEKSLLDMTRKTRKDKIDLKLKKVVAEFLEEDCNSRLCPGKKDSISRNTIKK
;
A
#
# COMPACT_ATOMS: atom_id res chain seq x y z
N MET A 1 -65.07 -37.43 -16.05
CA MET A 1 -64.35 -38.24 -15.02
C MET A 1 -63.09 -37.50 -14.59
N ALA A 2 -62.91 -37.24 -13.29
CA ALA A 2 -61.71 -36.56 -12.78
C ALA A 2 -60.49 -37.50 -12.85
N LYS A 3 -59.44 -37.08 -13.58
CA LYS A 3 -58.19 -37.85 -13.68
C LYS A 3 -57.55 -37.98 -12.30
N THR A 4 -57.49 -39.20 -11.78
CA THR A 4 -56.79 -39.53 -10.54
C THR A 4 -55.29 -39.25 -10.72
N LYS A 5 -54.74 -38.30 -9.96
CA LYS A 5 -53.31 -37.94 -10.03
C LYS A 5 -52.49 -39.13 -9.51
N LYS A 6 -51.56 -39.64 -10.34
CA LYS A 6 -50.54 -40.63 -9.91
C LYS A 6 -49.79 -40.08 -8.68
N LYS A 7 -49.71 -40.89 -7.60
CA LYS A 7 -48.93 -40.54 -6.41
C LYS A 7 -47.45 -40.52 -6.79
N GLN A 8 -46.84 -39.33 -6.77
CA GLN A 8 -45.41 -39.16 -7.05
C GLN A 8 -44.56 -39.89 -6.01
N THR A 9 -43.50 -40.54 -6.49
CA THR A 9 -42.51 -41.17 -5.62
C THR A 9 -41.80 -40.10 -4.77
N ARG A 10 -41.19 -40.51 -3.66
CA ARG A 10 -40.50 -39.60 -2.73
C ARG A 10 -39.38 -38.84 -3.45
N GLU A 11 -38.64 -39.53 -4.33
CA GLU A 11 -37.51 -38.98 -5.07
C GLU A 11 -37.93 -37.97 -6.13
N GLU A 12 -38.97 -38.26 -6.92
CA GLU A 12 -39.53 -37.31 -7.90
C GLU A 12 -40.02 -36.02 -7.23
N ARG A 13 -40.63 -36.13 -6.05
CA ARG A 13 -41.09 -34.99 -5.28
C ARG A 13 -39.92 -34.15 -4.74
N LEU A 14 -38.83 -34.81 -4.36
CA LEU A 14 -37.58 -34.17 -3.92
C LEU A 14 -36.87 -33.47 -5.09
N GLU A 15 -36.83 -34.09 -6.27
CA GLU A 15 -36.22 -33.48 -7.46
C GLU A 15 -36.99 -32.24 -7.90
N LYS A 16 -38.33 -32.34 -7.97
CA LYS A 16 -39.20 -31.20 -8.29
C LYS A 16 -39.04 -30.03 -7.31
N LYS A 17 -38.84 -30.32 -6.02
CA LYS A 17 -38.50 -29.29 -5.02
C LYS A 17 -37.14 -28.66 -5.28
N ARG A 18 -36.11 -29.46 -5.59
CA ARG A 18 -34.75 -28.97 -5.92
C ARG A 18 -34.75 -28.08 -7.16
N GLU A 19 -35.47 -28.47 -8.21
CA GLU A 19 -35.60 -27.68 -9.44
C GLU A 19 -36.32 -26.35 -9.20
N ALA A 20 -37.45 -26.37 -8.48
CA ALA A 20 -38.19 -25.15 -8.12
C ALA A 20 -37.33 -24.20 -7.27
N GLU A 21 -36.51 -24.75 -6.37
CA GLU A 21 -35.56 -23.96 -5.57
C GLU A 21 -34.44 -23.36 -6.42
N ARG A 22 -33.85 -24.12 -7.37
CA ARG A 22 -32.86 -23.59 -8.33
C ARG A 22 -33.43 -22.42 -9.13
N LEU A 23 -34.64 -22.57 -9.67
CA LEU A 23 -35.35 -21.51 -10.40
C LEU A 23 -35.64 -20.28 -9.53
N ARG A 24 -35.99 -20.48 -8.25
CA ARG A 24 -36.17 -19.37 -7.29
C ARG A 24 -34.86 -18.61 -7.06
N TYR A 25 -33.75 -19.32 -6.84
CA TYR A 25 -32.44 -18.69 -6.65
C TYR A 25 -31.96 -17.97 -7.90
N GLN A 26 -32.20 -18.52 -9.09
CA GLN A 26 -31.87 -17.88 -10.36
C GLN A 26 -32.62 -16.55 -10.52
N ARG A 27 -33.94 -16.53 -10.22
CA ARG A 27 -34.74 -15.29 -10.22
C ARG A 27 -34.21 -14.23 -9.25
N ILE A 28 -33.80 -14.62 -8.05
CA ILE A 28 -33.21 -13.70 -7.06
C ILE A 28 -31.85 -13.18 -7.53
N LYS A 29 -31.03 -14.01 -8.19
CA LYS A 29 -29.70 -13.63 -8.67
C LYS A 29 -29.74 -12.64 -9.84
N CYS A 30 -30.79 -12.71 -10.67
CA CYS A 30 -31.01 -11.80 -11.79
C CYS A 30 -31.50 -10.40 -11.35
N ASP A 31 -32.11 -10.28 -10.16
CA ASP A 31 -32.57 -9.01 -9.59
C ASP A 31 -31.50 -8.44 -8.64
N PRO A 32 -30.82 -7.32 -8.99
CA PRO A 32 -29.69 -6.80 -8.22
C PRO A 32 -30.06 -6.42 -6.77
N GLY A 33 -31.26 -5.86 -6.54
CA GLY A 33 -31.68 -5.46 -5.20
C GLY A 33 -31.98 -6.66 -4.30
N LYS A 34 -32.68 -7.67 -4.81
CA LYS A 34 -32.98 -8.90 -4.04
C LYS A 34 -31.72 -9.74 -3.77
N ASN A 35 -30.75 -9.72 -4.68
CA ASN A 35 -29.46 -10.39 -4.50
C ASN A 35 -28.64 -9.74 -3.36
N GLU A 36 -28.63 -8.41 -3.28
CA GLU A 36 -27.95 -7.69 -2.21
C GLU A 36 -28.57 -7.98 -0.83
N GLN A 37 -29.90 -7.92 -0.73
CA GLN A 37 -30.62 -8.30 0.49
C GLN A 37 -30.36 -9.75 0.91
N LEU A 38 -30.23 -10.68 -0.04
CA LEU A 38 -29.90 -12.07 0.26
C LEU A 38 -28.48 -12.19 0.84
N LYS A 39 -27.49 -11.49 0.25
CA LYS A 39 -26.12 -11.47 0.74
C LYS A 39 -26.02 -10.89 2.15
N GLU A 40 -26.76 -9.83 2.44
CA GLU A 40 -26.81 -9.24 3.79
C GLU A 40 -27.40 -10.22 4.81
N LYS A 41 -28.51 -10.87 4.47
CA LYS A 41 -29.13 -11.90 5.32
C LYS A 41 -28.18 -13.07 5.58
N GLU A 42 -27.43 -13.50 4.58
CA GLU A 42 -26.44 -14.57 4.73
C GLU A 42 -25.25 -14.15 5.60
N LYS A 43 -24.72 -12.93 5.42
CA LYS A 43 -23.67 -12.36 6.28
C LYS A 43 -24.12 -12.32 7.73
N LEU A 44 -25.33 -11.81 8.00
CA LEU A 44 -25.89 -11.73 9.34
C LEU A 44 -26.08 -13.12 9.96
N LYS A 45 -26.56 -14.09 9.17
CA LYS A 45 -26.69 -15.49 9.60
C LYS A 45 -25.34 -16.14 9.94
N TYR A 46 -24.31 -15.85 9.15
CA TYR A 46 -22.94 -16.31 9.42
C TYR A 46 -22.40 -15.71 10.72
N GLN A 47 -22.59 -14.41 10.90
CA GLN A 47 -22.16 -13.70 12.11
C GLN A 47 -22.85 -14.24 13.37
N ARG A 48 -24.17 -14.43 13.35
CA ARG A 48 -24.91 -15.09 14.45
C ARG A 48 -24.40 -16.49 14.75
N LYS A 49 -24.02 -17.28 13.73
CA LYS A 49 -23.47 -18.62 13.94
C LYS A 49 -22.06 -18.60 14.54
N LYS A 50 -21.27 -17.59 14.22
CA LYS A 50 -19.94 -17.35 14.79
C LYS A 50 -20.05 -16.92 16.24
N GLU A 51 -20.94 -15.97 16.55
CA GLU A 51 -21.25 -15.51 17.91
C GLU A 51 -21.79 -16.66 18.78
N ASN A 52 -22.68 -17.48 18.24
CA ASN A 52 -23.22 -18.65 18.94
C ASN A 52 -22.25 -19.85 19.01
N GLY A 53 -20.99 -19.71 18.60
CA GLY A 53 -19.95 -20.76 18.67
C GLY A 53 -20.17 -21.98 17.77
N ARG A 54 -21.20 -21.98 16.90
CA ARG A 54 -21.49 -23.07 15.95
C ARG A 54 -20.49 -23.09 14.79
N ILE A 55 -19.85 -21.95 14.51
CA ILE A 55 -18.72 -21.83 13.58
C ILE A 55 -17.52 -21.34 14.38
N LYS A 56 -16.57 -22.24 14.64
CA LYS A 56 -15.30 -21.91 15.30
C LYS A 56 -14.30 -21.40 14.27
N SER A 57 -13.49 -20.41 14.63
CA SER A 57 -12.28 -20.11 13.87
C SER A 57 -11.31 -21.28 13.97
N ILE A 58 -10.40 -21.44 13.01
CA ILE A 58 -9.39 -22.51 13.09
C ILE A 58 -8.52 -22.41 14.35
N ASN A 59 -8.32 -21.19 14.85
CA ASN A 59 -7.56 -20.91 16.07
C ASN A 59 -8.33 -21.32 17.33
N ASP A 60 -9.66 -21.30 17.29
CA ASP A 60 -10.53 -21.67 18.43
C ASP A 60 -10.80 -23.18 18.47
N MET A 61 -10.26 -23.94 17.51
CA MET A 61 -10.39 -25.40 17.45
C MET A 61 -9.17 -26.07 18.08
N THR A 62 -9.40 -27.23 18.69
CA THR A 62 -8.33 -28.11 19.19
C THR A 62 -7.43 -28.60 18.05
N GLU A 63 -6.18 -28.96 18.33
CA GLU A 63 -5.25 -29.46 17.30
C GLU A 63 -5.81 -30.66 16.52
N ARG A 64 -6.55 -31.54 17.18
CA ARG A 64 -7.16 -32.72 16.56
C ARG A 64 -8.23 -32.32 15.54
N GLU A 65 -9.09 -31.36 15.89
CA GLU A 65 -10.08 -30.76 14.99
C GLU A 65 -9.41 -29.98 13.85
N GLN A 66 -8.33 -29.24 14.13
CA GLN A 66 -7.57 -28.57 13.08
C GLN A 66 -6.99 -29.57 12.07
N ARG A 67 -6.48 -30.72 12.51
CA ARG A 67 -5.98 -31.78 11.62
C ARG A 67 -7.10 -32.34 10.73
N THR A 68 -8.28 -32.60 11.28
CA THR A 68 -9.42 -33.11 10.47
C THR A 68 -9.89 -32.08 9.45
N ILE A 69 -9.99 -30.80 9.82
CA ILE A 69 -10.35 -29.72 8.89
C ILE A 69 -9.29 -29.56 7.79
N ARG A 70 -7.99 -29.56 8.14
CA ARG A 70 -6.91 -29.49 7.14
C ARG A 70 -6.93 -30.70 6.20
N LYS A 71 -7.28 -31.90 6.67
CA LYS A 71 -7.45 -33.10 5.83
C LYS A 71 -8.60 -32.89 4.83
N ILE A 72 -9.76 -32.42 5.31
CA ILE A 72 -10.92 -32.10 4.46
C ILE A 72 -10.57 -31.05 3.41
N TRP A 73 -9.81 -30.01 3.78
CA TRP A 73 -9.35 -28.99 2.83
C TRP A 73 -8.47 -29.56 1.74
N ARG A 74 -7.49 -30.42 2.09
CA ARG A 74 -6.65 -31.11 1.09
C ARG A 74 -7.50 -31.94 0.13
N GLU A 75 -8.48 -32.69 0.64
CA GLU A 75 -9.39 -33.48 -0.19
C GLU A 75 -10.25 -32.62 -1.11
N LYS A 76 -10.83 -31.53 -0.60
CA LYS A 76 -11.63 -30.58 -1.40
C LYS A 76 -10.78 -29.91 -2.50
N THR A 77 -9.58 -29.48 -2.17
CA THR A 77 -8.64 -28.88 -3.13
C THR A 77 -8.24 -29.89 -4.20
N LYS A 78 -7.97 -31.14 -3.82
CA LYS A 78 -7.71 -32.23 -4.78
C LYS A 78 -8.90 -32.45 -5.71
N LYS A 79 -10.11 -32.62 -5.17
CA LYS A 79 -11.34 -32.78 -5.96
C LYS A 79 -11.58 -31.62 -6.93
N HIS A 80 -11.35 -30.38 -6.48
CA HIS A 80 -11.49 -29.21 -7.34
C HIS A 80 -10.49 -29.22 -8.50
N ARG A 81 -9.20 -29.52 -8.21
CA ARG A 81 -8.17 -29.64 -9.24
C ARG A 81 -8.49 -30.76 -10.23
N ASP A 82 -8.96 -31.90 -9.75
CA ASP A 82 -9.33 -33.03 -10.59
C ASP A 82 -10.55 -32.68 -11.47
N HIS A 83 -11.53 -31.95 -10.94
CA HIS A 83 -12.65 -31.43 -11.72
C HIS A 83 -12.20 -30.45 -12.82
N LEU A 84 -11.26 -29.55 -12.52
CA LEU A 84 -10.69 -28.64 -13.53
C LEU A 84 -9.95 -29.41 -14.64
N LYS A 85 -9.20 -30.47 -14.29
CA LYS A 85 -8.56 -31.35 -15.28
C LYS A 85 -9.59 -32.04 -16.18
N LEU A 86 -10.66 -32.58 -15.58
CA LEU A 86 -11.75 -33.20 -16.35
C LEU A 86 -12.45 -32.19 -17.26
N GLN A 87 -12.70 -30.96 -16.80
CA GLN A 87 -13.24 -29.90 -17.66
C GLN A 87 -12.28 -29.56 -18.80
N SER A 88 -10.97 -29.45 -18.56
CA SER A 88 -10.01 -29.18 -19.63
C SER A 88 -9.94 -30.31 -20.66
N ILE A 89 -10.11 -31.56 -20.22
CA ILE A 89 -10.14 -32.73 -21.11
C ILE A 89 -11.47 -32.77 -21.90
N ALA A 90 -12.60 -32.51 -21.25
CA ALA A 90 -13.92 -32.46 -21.90
C ALA A 90 -14.06 -31.30 -22.90
N ASN A 91 -13.34 -30.19 -22.68
CA ASN A 91 -13.29 -29.05 -23.59
C ASN A 91 -12.22 -29.20 -24.68
N SER A 92 -11.46 -30.31 -24.70
CA SER A 92 -10.58 -30.67 -25.81
C SER A 92 -11.43 -31.35 -26.89
N PRO A 93 -11.41 -30.92 -28.15
CA PRO A 93 -12.20 -31.54 -29.20
C PRO A 93 -11.69 -32.96 -29.49
N MET A 94 -12.27 -33.95 -28.83
CA MET A 94 -12.23 -35.35 -29.26
C MET A 94 -13.52 -35.65 -29.99
N THR A 95 -13.48 -35.58 -31.32
CA THR A 95 -14.53 -36.18 -32.15
C THR A 95 -13.90 -36.66 -33.45
N PRO A 96 -13.91 -37.97 -33.77
CA PRO A 96 -13.75 -38.40 -35.15
C PRO A 96 -15.01 -37.98 -35.95
N PRO A 97 -14.91 -37.74 -37.26
CA PRO A 97 -16.02 -37.22 -38.05
C PRO A 97 -17.07 -38.32 -38.21
N SER A 98 -18.12 -38.30 -37.39
CA SER A 98 -19.30 -39.13 -37.63
C SER A 98 -20.35 -38.28 -38.33
N SER A 99 -20.45 -38.53 -39.64
CA SER A 99 -21.51 -38.08 -40.53
C SER A 99 -22.87 -38.55 -40.00
N ASN A 100 -23.69 -37.60 -39.52
CA ASN A 100 -25.14 -37.64 -39.65
C ASN A 100 -25.67 -36.21 -39.48
N ASN A 101 -26.13 -35.63 -40.59
CA ASN A 101 -26.61 -34.25 -40.69
C ASN A 101 -28.06 -34.15 -40.20
N ASP A 102 -28.25 -33.67 -38.96
CA ASP A 102 -29.53 -33.08 -38.56
C ASP A 102 -29.51 -31.59 -38.93
N ALA A 103 -30.16 -31.23 -40.04
CA ALA A 103 -30.23 -29.87 -40.57
C ALA A 103 -30.73 -28.82 -39.54
N HIS A 104 -31.53 -29.25 -38.55
CA HIS A 104 -32.00 -28.39 -37.48
C HIS A 104 -30.91 -27.98 -36.47
N SER A 105 -29.91 -28.82 -36.20
CA SER A 105 -28.79 -28.46 -35.30
C SER A 105 -27.85 -27.43 -35.94
N LEU A 106 -27.62 -27.53 -37.26
CA LEU A 106 -26.76 -26.60 -38.00
C LEU A 106 -27.33 -25.18 -38.07
N VAL A 107 -28.66 -25.04 -38.17
CA VAL A 107 -29.32 -23.72 -38.18
C VAL A 107 -29.24 -23.05 -36.80
N ILE A 108 -29.46 -23.80 -35.72
CA ILE A 108 -29.36 -23.28 -34.34
C ILE A 108 -27.91 -22.89 -34.01
N GLU A 109 -26.92 -23.67 -34.44
CA GLU A 109 -25.50 -23.33 -34.27
C GLU A 109 -25.10 -22.10 -35.08
N ALA A 110 -25.57 -21.95 -36.31
CA ALA A 110 -25.32 -20.79 -37.15
C ALA A 110 -25.91 -19.50 -36.54
N GLU A 111 -27.15 -19.53 -36.05
CA GLU A 111 -27.79 -18.39 -35.37
C GLU A 111 -27.06 -17.99 -34.09
N ASN A 112 -26.65 -18.98 -33.28
CA ASN A 112 -25.86 -18.75 -32.07
C ASN A 112 -24.48 -18.13 -32.39
N ASN A 113 -23.83 -18.58 -33.48
CA ASN A 113 -22.55 -18.03 -33.92
C ASN A 113 -22.67 -16.57 -34.40
N VAL A 114 -23.75 -16.21 -35.09
CA VAL A 114 -24.03 -14.83 -35.50
C VAL A 114 -24.28 -13.93 -34.28
N ALA A 115 -25.06 -14.39 -33.30
CA ALA A 115 -25.32 -13.67 -32.06
C ALA A 115 -24.03 -13.47 -31.23
N LEU A 116 -23.18 -14.49 -31.14
CA LEU A 116 -21.86 -14.41 -30.50
C LEU A 116 -20.93 -13.43 -31.21
N ALA A 117 -20.91 -13.43 -32.55
CA ALA A 117 -20.12 -12.50 -33.34
C ALA A 117 -20.60 -11.04 -33.16
N ALA A 118 -21.92 -10.80 -33.10
CA ALA A 118 -22.49 -9.48 -32.80
C ALA A 118 -22.11 -9.00 -31.39
N LYS A 119 -22.20 -9.88 -30.39
CA LYS A 119 -21.77 -9.58 -29.01
C LYS A 119 -20.28 -9.24 -28.95
N LYS A 120 -19.43 -10.02 -29.62
CA LYS A 120 -17.97 -9.78 -29.68
C LYS A 120 -17.63 -8.44 -30.34
N ARG A 121 -18.34 -8.06 -31.41
CA ARG A 121 -18.22 -6.74 -32.06
C ARG A 121 -18.59 -5.61 -31.09
N SER A 122 -19.71 -5.71 -30.39
CA SER A 122 -20.15 -4.73 -29.39
C SER A 122 -19.14 -4.59 -28.24
N GLU A 123 -18.63 -5.71 -27.71
CA GLU A 123 -17.60 -5.69 -26.67
C GLU A 123 -16.30 -5.03 -27.14
N ASN A 124 -15.86 -5.32 -28.37
CA ASN A 124 -14.67 -4.70 -28.95
C ASN A 124 -14.86 -3.19 -29.16
N GLN A 125 -16.02 -2.76 -29.63
CA GLN A 125 -16.36 -1.34 -29.77
C GLN A 125 -16.36 -0.63 -28.41
N ARG A 126 -16.97 -1.25 -27.38
CA ARG A 126 -16.95 -0.72 -26.01
C ARG A 126 -15.53 -0.60 -25.45
N LYS A 127 -14.68 -1.62 -25.67
CA LYS A 127 -13.26 -1.61 -25.28
C LYS A 127 -12.50 -0.49 -25.98
N SER A 128 -12.69 -0.32 -27.30
CA SER A 128 -12.06 0.74 -28.08
C SER A 128 -12.49 2.13 -27.59
N ARG A 129 -13.79 2.35 -27.40
CA ARG A 129 -14.33 3.59 -26.84
C ARG A 129 -13.75 3.90 -25.46
N ASN A 130 -13.71 2.91 -24.57
CA ASN A 130 -13.16 3.10 -23.23
C ASN A 130 -11.65 3.40 -23.24
N ARG A 131 -10.89 2.81 -24.17
CA ARG A 131 -9.47 3.14 -24.38
C ARG A 131 -9.31 4.59 -24.86
N LEU A 132 -10.14 5.04 -25.80
CA LEU A 132 -10.12 6.42 -26.28
C LEU A 132 -10.48 7.41 -25.16
N LEU A 133 -11.55 7.14 -24.40
CA LEU A 133 -11.94 7.95 -23.26
C LEU A 133 -10.83 8.03 -22.20
N LYS A 134 -10.13 6.91 -21.94
CA LYS A 134 -8.99 6.91 -21.01
C LYS A 134 -7.85 7.80 -21.54
N LYS A 135 -7.46 7.65 -22.80
CA LYS A 135 -6.42 8.50 -23.43
C LYS A 135 -6.78 9.98 -23.35
N GLN A 136 -8.03 10.35 -23.63
CA GLN A 136 -8.51 11.73 -23.53
C GLN A 136 -8.46 12.25 -22.08
N LYS A 137 -8.87 11.43 -21.10
CA LYS A 137 -8.78 11.80 -19.68
C LYS A 137 -7.33 12.02 -19.23
N ASP A 138 -6.43 11.11 -19.61
CA ASP A 138 -5.01 11.21 -19.29
C ASP A 138 -4.37 12.46 -19.92
N GLU A 139 -4.77 12.82 -21.15
CA GLU A 139 -4.28 14.03 -21.82
C GLU A 139 -4.80 15.31 -21.16
N ILE A 140 -6.09 15.35 -20.80
CA ILE A 140 -6.68 16.46 -20.02
C ILE A 140 -5.92 16.64 -18.71
N GLU A 141 -5.59 15.55 -18.01
CA GLU A 141 -4.82 15.63 -16.76
C GLU A 141 -3.41 16.17 -16.98
N ARG A 142 -2.70 15.70 -18.02
CA ARG A 142 -1.38 16.23 -18.40
C ARG A 142 -1.43 17.73 -18.69
N LEU A 143 -2.41 18.19 -19.46
CA LEU A 143 -2.58 19.61 -19.77
C LEU A 143 -2.90 20.42 -18.50
N ARG A 144 -3.79 19.93 -17.62
CA ARG A 144 -4.06 20.56 -16.32
C ARG A 144 -2.80 20.70 -15.47
N ASN A 145 -1.94 19.67 -15.46
CA ASN A 145 -0.68 19.69 -14.73
C ASN A 145 0.33 20.67 -15.34
N LYS A 146 0.39 20.78 -16.68
CA LYS A 146 1.20 21.80 -17.37
C LYS A 146 0.73 23.21 -16.99
N VAL A 147 -0.58 23.49 -17.04
CA VAL A 147 -1.14 24.80 -16.65
C VAL A 147 -0.77 25.13 -15.20
N LYS A 148 -0.96 24.20 -14.26
CA LYS A 148 -0.55 24.39 -12.85
C LYS A 148 0.94 24.70 -12.71
N LYS A 149 1.81 24.02 -13.47
CA LYS A 149 3.25 24.26 -13.48
C LYS A 149 3.57 25.68 -13.96
N PHE A 150 2.95 26.13 -15.06
CA PHE A 150 3.15 27.48 -15.58
C PHE A 150 2.63 28.56 -14.64
N GLN A 151 1.44 28.39 -14.06
CA GLN A 151 0.90 29.30 -13.04
C GLN A 151 1.83 29.42 -11.82
N LYS A 152 2.42 28.32 -11.35
CA LYS A 152 3.40 28.35 -10.25
C LYS A 152 4.69 29.08 -10.64
N LYS A 153 5.14 28.96 -11.89
CA LYS A 153 6.30 29.72 -12.39
C LYS A 153 6.00 31.21 -12.45
N LEU A 154 4.86 31.60 -13.02
CA LEU A 154 4.44 32.99 -13.12
C LEU A 154 4.42 33.67 -11.74
N ARG A 155 3.77 33.04 -10.75
CA ARG A 155 3.74 33.54 -9.37
C ARG A 155 5.12 33.70 -8.72
N ARG A 156 6.10 32.90 -9.12
CA ARG A 156 7.48 33.01 -8.60
C ARG A 156 8.21 34.20 -9.20
N VAL A 157 7.98 34.47 -10.49
CA VAL A 157 8.53 35.64 -11.19
C VAL A 157 7.89 36.92 -10.66
N GLU A 158 6.56 36.96 -10.52
CA GLU A 158 5.84 38.12 -9.96
C GLU A 158 6.25 38.44 -8.51
N LYS A 159 6.54 37.42 -7.71
CA LYS A 159 6.97 37.58 -6.31
C LYS A 159 8.49 37.69 -6.13
N GLN A 160 9.25 37.82 -7.21
CA GLN A 160 10.71 37.79 -7.14
C GLN A 160 11.22 39.10 -6.52
N LYS A 161 11.31 39.12 -5.19
CA LYS A 161 12.09 40.14 -4.47
C LYS A 161 13.57 39.93 -4.82
N MET A 162 14.31 41.03 -4.99
CA MET A 162 15.76 41.00 -5.23
C MET A 162 16.45 40.02 -4.28
N THR A 163 17.28 39.14 -4.84
CA THR A 163 18.02 38.16 -4.03
C THR A 163 18.95 38.91 -3.07
N PRO A 164 19.27 38.35 -1.89
CA PRO A 164 20.19 39.01 -0.95
C PRO A 164 21.52 39.39 -1.59
N ASN A 165 22.05 38.56 -2.49
CA ASN A 165 23.29 38.85 -3.22
C ASN A 165 23.11 40.01 -4.21
N SER A 166 22.02 40.01 -4.99
CA SER A 166 21.69 41.14 -5.88
C SER A 166 21.50 42.45 -5.11
N LYS A 167 20.89 42.40 -3.91
CA LYS A 167 20.76 43.58 -3.03
C LYS A 167 22.11 44.08 -2.53
N VAL A 168 23.01 43.19 -2.13
CA VAL A 168 24.37 43.55 -1.70
C VAL A 168 25.15 44.14 -2.87
N VAL A 169 25.05 43.56 -4.06
CA VAL A 169 25.69 44.08 -5.28
C VAL A 169 25.15 45.47 -5.65
N ASP A 170 23.83 45.69 -5.59
CA ASP A 170 23.24 47.02 -5.80
C ASP A 170 23.68 48.02 -4.73
N LEU A 171 23.71 47.61 -3.45
CA LEU A 171 24.18 48.46 -2.35
C LEU A 171 25.65 48.86 -2.52
N MET A 172 26.50 47.93 -2.98
CA MET A 172 27.91 48.16 -3.28
C MET A 172 28.11 49.06 -4.52
N LYS A 173 27.19 49.01 -5.51
CA LYS A 173 27.25 49.84 -6.71
C LYS A 173 26.80 51.29 -6.49
N ASN A 174 25.91 51.52 -5.52
CA ASN A 174 25.30 52.83 -5.29
C ASN A 174 26.14 53.78 -4.41
N ASN A 175 27.43 53.48 -4.19
CA ASN A 175 28.45 54.32 -3.52
C ASN A 175 28.00 55.02 -2.22
N ASN A 176 27.07 54.42 -1.47
CA ASN A 176 26.63 54.98 -0.20
C ASN A 176 27.60 54.49 0.88
N GLU A 177 28.67 55.26 1.11
CA GLU A 177 29.85 54.88 1.90
C GLU A 177 29.49 54.32 3.28
N GLU A 178 28.55 54.94 4.00
CA GLU A 178 28.11 54.48 5.32
C GLU A 178 27.51 53.07 5.30
N LYS A 179 26.71 52.76 4.27
CA LYS A 179 26.07 51.44 4.12
C LYS A 179 27.08 50.38 3.69
N VAL A 180 28.06 50.77 2.87
CA VAL A 180 29.17 49.89 2.48
C VAL A 180 30.02 49.53 3.69
N GLU A 181 30.34 50.50 4.56
CA GLU A 181 31.04 50.25 5.82
C GLU A 181 30.24 49.36 6.78
N GLU A 182 28.92 49.53 6.87
CA GLU A 182 28.07 48.63 7.66
C GLU A 182 28.12 47.18 7.15
N VAL A 183 28.12 46.99 5.81
CA VAL A 183 28.26 45.67 5.20
C VAL A 183 29.64 45.08 5.49
N LYS A 184 30.73 45.86 5.36
CA LYS A 184 32.09 45.43 5.71
C LYS A 184 32.20 45.01 7.17
N LYS A 185 31.66 45.80 8.10
CA LYS A 185 31.64 45.47 9.55
C LYS A 185 30.91 44.15 9.82
N LYS A 186 29.75 43.93 9.19
CA LYS A 186 28.99 42.67 9.31
C LYS A 186 29.75 41.48 8.75
N LEU A 187 30.48 41.67 7.64
CA LEU A 187 31.28 40.63 7.01
C LEU A 187 32.50 40.27 7.86
N LEU A 188 33.24 41.28 8.33
CA LEU A 188 34.38 41.12 9.24
C LEU A 188 33.95 40.43 10.54
N PHE A 189 32.81 40.82 11.12
CA PHE A 189 32.27 40.16 12.32
C PHE A 189 32.06 38.67 12.09
N SER A 190 31.52 38.27 10.94
CA SER A 190 31.32 36.85 10.63
C SER A 190 32.62 36.07 10.53
N GLU A 191 33.67 36.67 9.97
CA GLU A 191 35.00 36.06 9.82
C GLU A 191 35.73 35.93 11.16
N VAL A 192 35.65 36.96 12.02
CA VAL A 192 36.22 36.92 13.37
C VAL A 192 35.55 35.84 14.21
N VAL A 193 34.21 35.76 14.18
CA VAL A 193 33.46 34.72 14.90
C VAL A 193 33.86 33.33 14.41
N GLN A 194 33.98 33.12 13.09
CA GLN A 194 34.42 31.83 12.54
C GLN A 194 35.81 31.44 13.00
N SER A 195 36.76 32.38 12.92
CA SER A 195 38.15 32.15 13.32
C SER A 195 38.24 31.77 14.79
N GLN A 196 37.49 32.44 15.66
CA GLN A 196 37.46 32.14 17.09
C GLN A 196 36.83 30.77 17.38
N LEU A 197 35.73 30.43 16.70
CA LEU A 197 35.08 29.13 16.88
C LEU A 197 35.97 27.96 16.41
N LYS A 198 36.73 28.13 15.32
CA LYS A 198 37.71 27.13 14.87
C LYS A 198 38.79 26.89 15.93
N LYS A 199 39.40 27.97 16.44
CA LYS A 199 40.40 27.87 17.53
C LYS A 199 39.83 27.18 18.77
N ASN A 200 38.59 27.52 19.16
CA ASN A 200 37.94 26.89 20.31
C ASN A 200 37.70 25.38 20.08
N ILE A 201 37.39 24.95 18.86
CA ILE A 201 37.21 23.52 18.54
C ILE A 201 38.54 22.76 18.62
N GLU A 202 39.63 23.37 18.15
CA GLU A 202 40.97 22.77 18.23
C GLU A 202 41.43 22.55 19.69
N LEU A 203 40.99 23.42 20.60
CA LEU A 203 41.31 23.30 22.04
C LEU A 203 40.50 22.21 22.76
N ILE A 204 39.31 21.86 22.26
CA ILE A 204 38.43 20.88 22.91
C ILE A 204 38.94 19.46 22.62
N LYS A 205 39.34 18.75 23.68
CA LYS A 205 39.82 17.35 23.59
C LYS A 205 38.76 16.33 23.98
N ASN A 206 37.81 16.71 24.85
CA ASN A 206 36.82 15.79 25.39
C ASN A 206 35.49 15.85 24.62
N ASP A 207 34.87 14.69 24.40
CA ASP A 207 33.59 14.56 23.71
C ASP A 207 32.44 15.24 24.47
N GLU A 208 32.53 15.27 25.81
CA GLU A 208 31.54 15.91 26.68
C GLU A 208 31.56 17.44 26.52
N GLU A 209 32.76 18.02 26.53
CA GLU A 209 32.99 19.44 26.26
C GLU A 209 32.53 19.81 24.85
N MET A 210 32.82 18.97 23.86
CA MET A 210 32.36 19.16 22.48
C MET A 210 30.84 19.17 22.37
N GLN A 211 30.15 18.35 23.17
CA GLN A 211 28.69 18.32 23.20
C GLN A 211 28.09 19.57 23.88
N ILE A 212 28.71 20.05 24.98
CA ILE A 212 28.33 21.31 25.62
C ILE A 212 28.54 22.48 24.66
N PHE A 213 29.69 22.53 23.99
CA PHE A 213 30.02 23.52 22.98
C PHE A 213 28.97 23.57 21.85
N LYS A 214 28.59 22.40 21.31
CA LYS A 214 27.52 22.29 20.30
C LYS A 214 26.15 22.76 20.80
N LYS A 215 25.84 22.62 22.10
CA LYS A 215 24.59 23.13 22.70
C LYS A 215 24.65 24.65 22.91
N VAL A 216 25.76 25.19 23.39
CA VAL A 216 25.95 26.63 23.58
C VAL A 216 25.84 27.37 22.24
N LEU A 217 26.42 26.80 21.18
CA LEU A 217 26.32 27.35 19.82
C LEU A 217 24.98 27.07 19.13
N SER A 218 24.09 26.29 19.74
CA SER A 218 22.76 26.02 19.19
C SER A 218 21.80 27.17 19.49
N GLY A 219 21.86 28.22 18.67
CA GLY A 219 21.02 29.41 18.77
C GLY A 219 20.63 29.97 17.40
N ASP A 220 19.60 30.80 17.37
CA ASP A 220 19.04 31.30 16.10
C ASP A 220 19.99 32.23 15.34
N ILE A 221 20.83 32.97 16.06
CA ILE A 221 21.85 33.84 15.46
C ILE A 221 22.87 33.00 14.66
N VAL A 222 23.40 31.95 15.30
CA VAL A 222 24.40 31.08 14.70
C VAL A 222 23.82 30.31 13.49
N LYS A 223 22.55 29.89 13.59
CA LYS A 223 21.80 29.28 12.47
C LYS A 223 21.51 30.27 11.34
N LYS A 224 21.11 31.50 11.65
CA LYS A 224 20.77 32.56 10.67
C LYS A 224 21.96 32.89 9.77
N TYR A 225 23.16 32.94 10.34
CA TYR A 225 24.39 33.26 9.62
C TYR A 225 25.17 32.02 9.13
N LYS A 226 24.63 30.80 9.33
CA LYS A 226 25.24 29.53 8.87
C LYS A 226 26.72 29.37 9.24
N VAL A 227 27.14 29.97 10.34
CA VAL A 227 28.56 29.99 10.78
C VAL A 227 29.08 28.57 10.98
N LEU A 228 28.21 27.68 11.49
CA LEU A 228 28.55 26.29 11.80
C LEU A 228 28.70 25.39 10.58
N ASP A 229 28.02 25.70 9.46
CA ASP A 229 28.13 24.92 8.22
C ASP A 229 29.57 24.96 7.68
N GLN A 230 30.25 26.09 7.83
CA GLN A 230 31.63 26.30 7.37
C GLN A 230 32.68 25.67 8.29
N ILE A 231 32.32 25.40 9.54
CA ILE A 231 33.22 24.79 10.54
C ILE A 231 32.94 23.27 10.66
N ASN A 232 32.06 22.73 9.79
CA ASN A 232 31.66 21.32 9.76
C ASN A 232 31.11 20.79 11.10
N VAL A 233 30.55 21.69 11.92
CA VAL A 233 29.92 21.34 13.20
C VAL A 233 28.42 21.39 13.00
N LYS A 234 27.70 20.30 13.26
CA LYS A 234 26.24 20.32 13.21
C LYS A 234 25.69 20.83 14.56
N PRO A 235 24.92 21.93 14.59
CA PRO A 235 24.27 22.37 15.82
C PRO A 235 23.31 21.28 16.31
N LEU A 236 23.22 21.09 17.63
CA LEU A 236 22.13 20.29 18.18
C LEU A 236 20.80 21.00 17.90
N THR A 237 19.87 20.32 17.23
CA THR A 237 18.51 20.82 17.07
C THR A 237 17.79 20.72 18.41
N ARG A 238 17.66 21.86 19.11
CA ARG A 238 16.76 21.96 20.26
C ARG A 238 15.34 21.69 19.77
N SER A 239 14.71 20.63 20.28
CA SER A 239 13.28 20.44 20.10
C SER A 239 12.57 21.54 20.88
N PRO A 240 11.64 22.31 20.27
CA PRO A 240 10.93 23.38 20.97
C PRO A 240 10.10 22.86 22.16
N THR A 241 9.78 21.57 22.16
CA THR A 241 8.93 20.89 23.15
C THR A 241 9.63 20.44 24.44
N THR A 242 10.95 20.61 24.57
CA THR A 242 11.66 20.21 25.79
C THR A 242 12.69 21.25 26.17
N GLU A 243 12.39 22.07 27.17
CA GLU A 243 13.33 22.96 27.84
C GLU A 243 14.34 22.12 28.64
N LYS A 244 15.29 21.51 27.92
CA LYS A 244 16.41 20.83 28.58
C LYS A 244 17.45 21.85 29.00
N SER A 245 17.90 21.74 30.25
CA SER A 245 19.05 22.50 30.77
C SER A 245 20.27 22.34 29.86
N LEU A 246 21.06 23.40 29.70
CA LEU A 246 22.29 23.39 28.90
C LEU A 246 23.24 22.26 29.36
N LEU A 247 23.24 21.96 30.66
CA LEU A 247 24.11 20.99 31.32
C LEU A 247 23.53 19.56 31.35
N ASP A 248 22.33 19.32 30.82
CA ASP A 248 21.71 17.99 30.87
C ASP A 248 22.36 17.05 29.83
N MET A 249 23.34 16.26 30.27
CA MET A 249 24.19 15.40 29.43
C MET A 249 23.61 14.01 29.16
N THR A 250 22.33 13.78 29.46
CA THR A 250 21.66 12.49 29.23
C THR A 250 21.76 12.03 27.77
N ARG A 251 22.67 11.07 27.50
CA ARG A 251 22.80 10.43 26.19
C ARG A 251 21.64 9.48 25.97
N LYS A 252 20.93 9.63 24.84
CA LYS A 252 20.02 8.58 24.36
C LYS A 252 20.84 7.32 24.07
N THR A 253 20.57 6.26 24.81
CA THR A 253 21.20 4.96 24.59
C THR A 253 20.65 4.33 23.30
N ARG A 254 21.33 3.30 22.78
CA ARG A 254 20.85 2.58 21.58
C ARG A 254 19.41 2.05 21.75
N LYS A 255 19.02 1.71 23.00
CA LYS A 255 17.67 1.25 23.34
C LYS A 255 16.60 2.32 23.11
N ASP A 256 16.98 3.59 23.22
CA ASP A 256 16.10 4.77 23.05
C ASP A 256 15.99 5.21 21.58
N LYS A 257 16.90 4.75 20.71
CA LYS A 257 16.86 5.00 19.26
C LYS A 257 15.96 4.03 18.50
N ILE A 258 15.64 2.88 19.09
CA ILE A 258 14.74 1.92 18.46
C ILE A 258 13.31 2.45 18.60
N ASP A 259 12.73 2.83 17.47
CA ASP A 259 11.37 3.34 17.38
C ASP A 259 10.38 2.37 18.04
N LEU A 260 9.49 2.89 18.90
CA LEU A 260 8.46 2.10 19.54
C LEU A 260 7.57 1.42 18.50
N LYS A 261 7.36 2.06 17.35
CA LYS A 261 6.61 1.46 16.24
C LYS A 261 7.35 0.27 15.64
N LEU A 262 8.67 0.37 15.47
CA LEU A 262 9.49 -0.76 15.03
C LEU A 262 9.47 -1.91 16.04
N LYS A 263 9.52 -1.61 17.35
CA LYS A 263 9.36 -2.64 18.39
C LYS A 263 8.01 -3.36 18.27
N LYS A 264 6.93 -2.61 18.04
CA LYS A 264 5.60 -3.18 17.80
C LYS A 264 5.54 -4.00 16.52
N VAL A 265 6.10 -3.51 15.41
CA VAL A 265 6.13 -4.26 14.14
C VAL A 265 6.96 -5.54 14.26
N VAL A 266 8.08 -5.51 14.97
CA VAL A 266 8.88 -6.72 15.25
C VAL A 266 8.11 -7.69 16.15
N ALA A 267 7.37 -7.18 17.15
CA ALA A 267 6.51 -8.01 17.98
C ALA A 267 5.37 -8.64 17.15
N GLU A 268 4.61 -7.83 16.39
CA GLU A 268 3.55 -8.28 15.47
C GLU A 268 4.08 -9.29 14.45
N PHE A 269 5.26 -9.05 13.87
CA PHE A 269 5.93 -9.98 12.95
C PHE A 269 6.27 -11.32 13.63
N LEU A 270 6.74 -11.31 14.87
CA LEU A 270 7.05 -12.54 15.61
C LEU A 270 5.78 -13.25 16.14
N GLU A 271 4.68 -12.51 16.33
CA GLU A 271 3.36 -13.04 16.69
C GLU A 271 2.61 -13.64 15.48
N GLU A 272 2.95 -13.25 14.25
CA GLU A 272 2.43 -13.85 13.02
C GLU A 272 2.94 -15.30 12.84
N ASP A 273 2.00 -16.24 12.91
CA ASP A 273 2.21 -17.70 12.85
C ASP A 273 2.95 -18.19 11.58
N CYS A 274 2.93 -17.39 10.52
CA CYS A 274 3.68 -17.64 9.28
C CYS A 274 5.19 -17.55 9.47
N ASN A 275 5.65 -16.65 10.35
CA ASN A 275 7.06 -16.37 10.59
C ASN A 275 7.65 -17.36 11.62
N SER A 276 6.83 -17.82 12.57
CA SER A 276 7.17 -18.94 13.47
C SER A 276 7.53 -20.24 12.72
N ARG A 277 6.92 -20.48 11.56
CA ARG A 277 7.19 -21.63 10.67
C ARG A 277 8.45 -21.48 9.81
N LEU A 278 9.01 -20.28 9.73
CA LEU A 278 10.17 -19.92 8.92
C LEU A 278 11.40 -19.57 9.80
N CYS A 279 11.24 -19.58 11.12
CA CYS A 279 12.37 -19.41 12.04
C CYS A 279 13.36 -20.56 11.89
N PRO A 280 14.69 -20.28 11.91
CA PRO A 280 15.72 -21.30 11.84
C PRO A 280 15.51 -22.33 12.96
N GLY A 281 15.57 -23.62 12.61
CA GLY A 281 15.47 -24.71 13.57
C GLY A 281 16.68 -24.76 14.50
N LYS A 282 16.62 -25.57 15.56
CA LYS A 282 17.70 -25.72 16.57
C LYS A 282 19.09 -26.11 15.99
N LYS A 283 19.14 -26.52 14.71
CA LYS A 283 20.36 -26.91 13.98
C LYS A 283 20.76 -25.91 12.88
N ASP A 284 19.95 -24.91 12.60
CA ASP A 284 20.25 -23.88 11.62
C ASP A 284 21.09 -22.78 12.29
N SER A 285 22.24 -22.46 11.70
CA SER A 285 23.17 -21.42 12.22
C SER A 285 23.37 -20.33 11.17
N ILE A 286 23.53 -19.10 11.63
CA ILE A 286 23.81 -17.97 10.75
C ILE A 286 25.32 -17.77 10.75
N SER A 287 25.97 -17.95 9.61
CA SER A 287 27.38 -17.64 9.45
C SER A 287 27.56 -16.17 9.06
N ARG A 288 28.38 -15.44 9.82
CA ARG A 288 28.78 -14.08 9.48
C ARG A 288 30.29 -13.98 9.56
N ASN A 289 30.93 -13.61 8.45
CA ASN A 289 32.39 -13.61 8.30
C ASN A 289 33.00 -14.94 8.76
N THR A 290 32.51 -16.05 8.20
CA THR A 290 32.95 -17.44 8.49
C THR A 290 32.79 -17.95 9.93
N ILE A 291 32.32 -17.13 10.87
CA ILE A 291 32.00 -17.54 12.24
C ILE A 291 30.54 -17.98 12.27
N LYS A 292 30.29 -19.25 12.64
CA LYS A 292 28.94 -19.78 12.88
C LYS A 292 28.49 -19.38 14.29
N LYS A 293 27.34 -18.75 14.41
CA LYS A 293 26.66 -18.46 15.68
C LYS A 293 25.32 -19.19 15.75
#